data_AF-A0A815VWI1-F1
#
_entry.id   AF-A0A815VWI1-F1
#
_cell.length_a   1.000
_cell.length_b   1.000
_cell.length_c   1.000
_cell.angle_alpha   90.00
_cell.angle_beta   90.00
_cell.angle_gamma   90.00
#
_symmetry.space_group_name_H-M   'P 1'
#
loop_
_entity.id
_entity.type
_entity.pdbx_description
1 polymer ?
#
loop_
_entity_poly.entity_id
_entity_poly.type
_entity_poly.pdbx_seq_one_letter_code
_entity_poly.pdbx_strand_id
1 'polypeptide(L)'
;MPAFRFEYSFESCFPQNAVAAAMYTIGFAETVRDLLKEQNVKILGTIVDGASVNIVRIIGVITITIILGIALIGMRGEMVVQITLLITLSASLLDFFIGSVLPATEYKKRHGFEGYSWKIIKENFGPKFQNGETFQSVFGIFFPSVTGILAGANMSGNLK
;
A
#
# COMPACT_ATOMS: atom_id res chain seq x y z
N MET A 1 15.88 -31.34 21.86
CA MET A 1 14.47 -31.06 21.51
C MET A 1 14.34 -29.60 21.03
N PRO A 2 14.43 -29.30 19.73
CA PRO A 2 14.16 -27.97 19.19
C PRO A 2 12.90 -27.86 18.30
N ALA A 3 12.18 -28.96 18.04
CA ALA A 3 11.06 -28.97 17.08
C ALA A 3 9.84 -28.15 17.54
N PHE A 4 9.47 -28.22 18.82
CA PHE A 4 8.24 -27.60 19.34
C PHE A 4 8.22 -26.06 19.31
N ARG A 5 9.39 -25.39 19.31
CA ARG A 5 9.42 -23.91 19.33
C ARG A 5 9.26 -23.30 17.93
N PHE A 6 9.54 -24.05 16.87
CA PHE A 6 9.37 -23.58 15.49
C PHE A 6 7.91 -23.67 15.03
N GLU A 7 7.15 -24.68 15.46
CA GLU A 7 5.73 -24.84 15.09
C GLU A 7 4.85 -23.70 15.62
N TYR A 8 5.05 -23.24 16.86
CA TYR A 8 4.29 -22.10 17.41
C TYR A 8 4.60 -20.76 16.74
N SER A 9 5.84 -20.53 16.28
CA SER A 9 6.18 -19.35 15.47
C SER A 9 5.58 -19.42 14.07
N PHE A 10 5.40 -20.63 13.52
CA PHE A 10 4.82 -20.82 12.19
C PHE A 10 3.29 -20.63 12.22
N GLU A 11 2.58 -21.18 13.21
CA GLU A 11 1.13 -21.00 13.36
C GLU A 11 0.71 -19.56 13.68
N SER A 12 1.50 -18.83 14.46
CA SER A 12 1.20 -17.42 14.79
C SER A 12 1.49 -16.44 13.65
N CYS A 13 2.41 -16.80 12.74
CA CYS A 13 2.79 -15.97 11.59
C CYS A 13 1.84 -16.12 10.39
N PHE A 14 1.19 -17.27 10.22
CA PHE A 14 0.25 -17.51 9.11
C PHE A 14 -0.92 -16.52 9.04
N PRO A 15 -1.66 -16.26 10.14
CA PRO A 15 -2.73 -15.28 10.13
C PRO A 15 -2.22 -13.87 9.83
N GLN A 16 -1.04 -13.51 10.33
CA GLN A 16 -0.44 -12.19 10.13
C GLN A 16 -0.06 -11.95 8.66
N ASN A 17 0.59 -12.93 8.03
CA ASN A 17 0.95 -12.85 6.62
C ASN A 17 -0.28 -12.85 5.71
N ALA A 18 -1.32 -13.62 6.05
CA ALA A 18 -2.58 -13.63 5.31
C ALA A 18 -3.33 -12.29 5.41
N VAL A 19 -3.40 -11.71 6.62
CA VAL A 19 -4.00 -10.38 6.82
C VAL A 19 -3.21 -9.30 6.09
N ALA A 20 -1.88 -9.36 6.11
CA ALA A 20 -1.04 -8.43 5.36
C ALA A 20 -1.27 -8.52 3.85
N ALA A 21 -1.34 -9.73 3.28
CA ALA A 21 -1.65 -9.94 1.87
C ALA A 21 -3.02 -9.38 1.48
N ALA A 22 -4.03 -9.55 2.35
CA ALA A 22 -5.35 -8.96 2.16
C ALA A 22 -5.29 -7.42 2.19
N MET A 23 -4.57 -6.83 3.16
CA MET A 23 -4.41 -5.39 3.30
C MET A 23 -3.77 -4.76 2.06
N TYR A 24 -2.69 -5.34 1.54
CA TYR A 24 -2.02 -4.86 0.33
C TYR A 24 -2.93 -4.95 -0.90
N THR A 25 -3.72 -6.03 -1.01
CA THR A 25 -4.65 -6.21 -2.12
C THR A 25 -5.80 -5.20 -2.08
N ILE A 26 -6.35 -4.92 -0.89
CA ILE A 26 -7.41 -3.92 -0.72
C ILE A 26 -6.90 -2.53 -1.08
N GLY A 27 -5.72 -2.12 -0.59
CA GLY A 27 -5.14 -0.82 -0.91
C GLY A 27 -4.86 -0.64 -2.42
N PHE A 28 -4.41 -1.70 -3.09
CA PHE A 28 -4.30 -1.71 -4.56
C PHE A 28 -5.66 -1.53 -5.23
N ALA A 29 -6.69 -2.28 -4.81
CA ALA A 29 -8.03 -2.22 -5.38
C ALA A 29 -8.70 -0.84 -5.20
N GLU A 30 -8.46 -0.17 -4.06
CA GLU A 30 -8.89 1.21 -3.81
C GLU A 30 -8.22 2.19 -4.77
N THR A 31 -6.89 2.09 -4.93
CA THR A 31 -6.12 2.95 -5.84
C THR A 31 -6.58 2.80 -7.29
N VAL A 32 -6.79 1.57 -7.76
CA VAL A 32 -7.30 1.31 -9.12
C VAL A 32 -8.71 1.86 -9.30
N ARG A 33 -9.59 1.70 -8.30
CA ARG A 33 -10.94 2.26 -8.32
C ARG A 33 -10.92 3.79 -8.43
N ASP A 34 -10.02 4.45 -7.71
CA ASP A 34 -9.90 5.91 -7.73
C ASP A 34 -9.38 6.42 -9.08
N LEU A 35 -8.35 5.78 -9.65
CA LEU A 35 -7.87 6.09 -10.99
C LEU A 35 -8.95 5.91 -12.07
N LEU A 36 -9.74 4.83 -11.99
CA LEU A 36 -10.85 4.58 -12.92
C LEU A 36 -11.95 5.65 -12.84
N LYS A 37 -12.20 6.20 -11.64
CA LYS A 37 -13.16 7.29 -11.46
C LYS A 37 -12.66 8.60 -12.06
N GLU A 38 -11.39 8.93 -11.90
CA GLU A 38 -10.80 10.15 -12.44
C GLU A 38 -10.83 10.17 -13.98
N GLN A 39 -10.60 9.02 -14.61
CA GLN A 39 -10.56 8.89 -16.08
C GLN A 39 -11.95 8.85 -16.75
N ASN A 40 -13.05 9.05 -16.02
CA ASN A 40 -14.42 9.06 -16.56
C ASN A 40 -14.75 7.84 -17.47
N VAL A 41 -14.14 6.68 -17.21
CA VAL A 41 -14.40 5.46 -17.98
C VAL A 41 -15.80 4.94 -17.62
N LYS A 42 -16.80 5.49 -18.32
CA LYS A 42 -18.23 5.11 -18.27
C LYS A 42 -18.50 3.70 -18.80
N ILE A 43 -17.50 2.84 -18.97
CA ILE A 43 -17.71 1.41 -19.29
C ILE A 43 -18.36 0.67 -18.11
N LEU A 44 -18.34 1.26 -16.90
CA LEU A 44 -19.11 0.83 -15.73
C LEU A 44 -20.25 1.81 -15.36
N GLY A 45 -20.68 2.68 -16.29
CA GLY A 45 -21.61 3.78 -16.02
C GLY A 45 -23.04 3.41 -15.60
N THR A 46 -23.39 2.11 -15.52
CA THR A 46 -24.71 1.64 -15.09
C THR A 46 -24.71 0.99 -13.69
N ILE A 47 -23.54 0.74 -13.09
CA ILE A 47 -23.41 0.11 -11.75
C ILE A 47 -22.95 1.12 -10.68
N VAL A 48 -22.75 2.38 -11.06
CA VAL A 48 -21.93 3.36 -10.34
C VAL A 48 -22.71 4.37 -9.47
N ASP A 49 -24.03 4.20 -9.29
CA ASP A 49 -24.80 5.14 -8.46
C ASP A 49 -25.05 4.69 -7.00
N GLY A 50 -24.50 3.56 -6.54
CA GLY A 50 -24.76 3.13 -5.15
C GLY A 50 -23.75 2.23 -4.44
N ALA A 51 -22.73 1.70 -5.12
CA ALA A 51 -21.93 0.61 -4.53
C ALA A 51 -20.42 0.72 -4.76
N SER A 52 -19.81 1.82 -4.32
CA SER A 52 -18.37 2.02 -4.52
C SER A 52 -17.48 0.98 -3.82
N VAL A 53 -17.98 0.36 -2.75
CA VAL A 53 -17.34 -0.75 -2.02
C VAL A 53 -17.40 -2.05 -2.82
N ASN A 54 -18.45 -2.27 -3.62
CA ASN A 54 -18.58 -3.49 -4.41
C ASN A 54 -17.53 -3.56 -5.53
N ILE A 55 -17.14 -2.41 -6.09
CA ILE A 55 -16.07 -2.34 -7.09
C ILE A 55 -14.73 -2.77 -6.49
N VAL A 56 -14.39 -2.25 -5.30
CA VAL A 56 -13.16 -2.62 -4.57
C VAL A 56 -13.14 -4.13 -4.29
N ARG A 57 -14.28 -4.72 -3.90
CA ARG A 57 -14.40 -6.17 -3.68
C ARG A 57 -14.15 -6.98 -4.95
N ILE A 58 -14.77 -6.59 -6.07
CA ILE A 58 -14.61 -7.31 -7.36
C ILE A 58 -13.16 -7.25 -7.81
N ILE A 59 -12.55 -6.06 -7.82
CA ILE A 59 -11.14 -5.88 -8.19
C ILE A 59 -10.25 -6.69 -7.24
N GLY A 60 -10.48 -6.61 -5.93
CA GLY A 60 -9.70 -7.34 -4.92
C GLY A 60 -9.76 -8.86 -5.10
N VAL A 61 -10.95 -9.43 -5.37
CA VAL A 61 -11.11 -10.88 -5.63
C VAL A 61 -10.38 -11.30 -6.90
N ILE A 62 -10.47 -10.51 -7.97
CA ILE A 62 -9.75 -10.79 -9.22
C ILE A 62 -8.24 -10.74 -8.97
N THR A 63 -7.74 -9.69 -8.31
CA THR A 63 -6.31 -9.51 -8.03
C THR A 63 -5.75 -10.63 -7.16
N ILE A 64 -6.42 -10.99 -6.05
CA ILE A 64 -5.91 -12.06 -5.17
C ILE A 64 -5.93 -13.42 -5.88
N THR A 65 -6.91 -13.67 -6.76
CA THR A 65 -6.97 -14.91 -7.55
C THR A 65 -5.81 -14.99 -8.54
N ILE A 66 -5.47 -13.88 -9.19
CA ILE A 66 -4.31 -13.82 -10.11
C ILE A 66 -3.00 -14.02 -9.34
N ILE A 67 -2.82 -13.33 -8.21
CA ILE A 67 -1.62 -13.46 -7.38
C ILE A 67 -1.48 -14.90 -6.88
N LEU A 68 -2.58 -15.53 -6.45
CA LEU A 68 -2.60 -16.94 -6.07
C LEU A 68 -2.20 -17.85 -7.23
N GLY A 69 -2.74 -17.61 -8.43
CA GLY A 69 -2.37 -18.35 -9.64
C GLY A 69 -0.87 -18.26 -9.96
N ILE A 70 -0.29 -17.06 -9.85
CA ILE A 70 1.16 -16.85 -10.05
C ILE A 70 1.97 -17.59 -8.98
N ALA A 71 1.54 -17.53 -7.72
CA ALA A 71 2.20 -18.22 -6.62
C ALA A 71 2.22 -19.75 -6.80
N LEU A 72 1.19 -20.34 -7.43
CA LEU A 72 1.09 -21.77 -7.69
C LEU A 72 1.92 -22.24 -8.90
N ILE A 73 2.09 -21.41 -9.93
CA ILE A 73 2.69 -21.82 -11.22
C ILE A 73 4.24 -21.83 -11.19
N GLY A 74 4.91 -21.01 -10.36
CA GLY A 74 6.35 -21.21 -10.13
C GLY A 74 7.15 -20.01 -9.60
N MET A 75 7.92 -20.27 -8.53
CA MET A 75 8.83 -19.35 -7.82
C MET A 75 10.09 -18.91 -8.58
N ARG A 76 10.33 -19.35 -9.83
CA ARG A 76 11.61 -19.06 -10.51
C ARG A 76 11.79 -17.59 -10.93
N GLY A 77 10.70 -16.86 -11.14
CA GLY A 77 10.71 -15.43 -11.51
C GLY A 77 10.70 -14.47 -10.32
N GLU A 78 10.61 -14.98 -9.09
CA GLU A 78 10.38 -14.17 -7.88
C GLU A 78 11.46 -13.11 -7.67
N MET A 79 12.74 -13.50 -7.82
CA MET A 79 13.87 -12.59 -7.64
C MET A 79 13.86 -11.45 -8.68
N VAL A 80 13.49 -11.74 -9.92
CA VAL A 80 13.43 -10.72 -10.98
C VAL A 80 12.30 -9.73 -10.71
N VAL A 81 11.13 -10.23 -10.28
CA VAL A 81 9.99 -9.38 -9.91
C VAL A 81 10.33 -8.50 -8.71
N GLN A 82 10.97 -9.05 -7.67
CA GLN A 82 11.34 -8.30 -6.47
C GLN A 82 12.33 -7.17 -6.79
N ILE A 83 13.37 -7.43 -7.59
CA ILE A 83 14.33 -6.40 -8.01
C ILE A 83 13.63 -5.33 -8.86
N THR A 84 12.74 -5.74 -9.77
CA THR A 84 11.97 -4.80 -10.61
C THR A 84 11.05 -3.90 -9.77
N LEU A 85 10.36 -4.46 -8.78
CA LEU A 85 9.52 -3.73 -7.84
C LEU A 85 10.37 -2.77 -6.99
N LEU A 86 11.53 -3.21 -6.52
CA LEU A 86 12.44 -2.36 -5.74
C LEU A 86 12.93 -1.14 -6.55
N ILE A 87 13.33 -1.35 -7.80
CA ILE A 87 13.75 -0.26 -8.70
C ILE A 87 12.58 0.70 -8.94
N THR A 88 11.39 0.18 -9.23
CA THR A 88 10.21 1.00 -9.51
C THR A 88 9.76 1.82 -8.29
N LEU A 89 9.76 1.23 -7.10
CA LEU A 89 9.47 1.92 -5.85
C LEU A 89 10.51 3.01 -5.54
N SER A 90 11.79 2.69 -5.73
CA SER A 90 12.87 3.67 -5.52
C SER A 90 12.76 4.84 -6.49
N ALA A 91 12.47 4.57 -7.77
CA ALA A 91 12.25 5.62 -8.78
C ALA A 91 11.03 6.49 -8.45
N SER A 92 9.92 5.88 -8.00
CA SER A 92 8.73 6.63 -7.56
C SER A 92 9.00 7.52 -6.36
N LEU A 93 9.81 7.05 -5.39
CA LEU A 93 10.19 7.86 -4.23
C LEU A 93 11.07 9.06 -4.65
N LEU A 94 12.02 8.85 -5.56
CA LEU A 94 12.84 9.93 -6.11
C LEU A 94 12.00 10.95 -6.90
N ASP A 95 11.07 10.48 -7.73
CA ASP A 95 10.16 11.36 -8.47
C ASP A 95 9.28 12.18 -7.53
N PHE A 96 8.79 11.60 -6.44
CA PHE A 96 8.06 12.33 -5.40
C PHE A 96 8.89 13.46 -4.77
N PHE A 97 10.16 13.19 -4.41
CA PHE A 97 11.05 14.23 -3.85
C PHE A 97 11.42 15.31 -4.87
N ILE A 98 11.66 14.96 -6.13
CA ILE A 98 11.91 15.96 -7.18
C ILE A 98 10.64 16.79 -7.41
N GLY A 99 9.48 16.13 -7.47
CA GLY A 99 8.17 16.73 -7.67
C GLY A 99 7.75 17.67 -6.55
N SER A 100 8.23 17.49 -5.32
CA SER A 100 7.95 18.38 -4.19
C SER A 100 8.76 19.68 -4.23
N VAL A 101 9.96 19.66 -4.83
CA VAL A 101 10.84 20.84 -4.95
C VAL A 101 10.48 21.70 -6.16
N LEU A 102 9.85 21.11 -7.18
CA LEU A 102 9.39 21.86 -8.36
C LEU A 102 8.26 22.85 -8.01
N PRO A 103 8.23 24.04 -8.64
CA PRO A 103 7.24 25.06 -8.34
C PRO A 103 5.82 24.55 -8.63
N ALA A 104 4.89 24.84 -7.71
CA ALA A 104 3.51 24.41 -7.82
C ALA A 104 2.80 25.07 -9.01
N THR A 105 2.41 24.26 -9.99
CA THR A 105 1.50 24.68 -11.08
C THR A 105 0.13 25.07 -10.53
N GLU A 106 -0.62 25.94 -11.22
CA GLU A 106 -1.99 26.35 -10.83
C GLU A 106 -2.92 25.17 -10.55
N TYR A 107 -2.76 24.05 -11.28
CA TYR A 107 -3.49 22.82 -10.99
C TYR A 107 -3.15 22.24 -9.61
N LYS A 108 -1.86 22.16 -9.25
CA LYS A 108 -1.39 21.63 -7.95
C LYS A 108 -1.83 22.51 -6.78
N LYS A 109 -1.82 23.84 -6.96
CA LYS A 109 -2.31 24.80 -5.95
C LYS A 109 -3.80 24.60 -5.62
N ARG A 110 -4.63 24.39 -6.64
CA ARG A 110 -6.07 24.09 -6.43
C ARG A 110 -6.33 22.79 -5.68
N HIS A 111 -5.39 21.85 -5.72
CA HIS A 111 -5.46 20.58 -4.98
C HIS A 111 -4.72 20.65 -3.64
N GLY A 112 -4.38 21.85 -3.15
CA GLY A 112 -3.79 22.05 -1.82
C GLY A 112 -2.26 21.94 -1.76
N PHE A 113 -1.57 21.83 -2.90
CA PHE A 113 -0.11 21.83 -2.95
C PHE A 113 0.42 23.22 -3.33
N GLU A 114 0.90 23.97 -2.34
CA GLU A 114 1.50 25.30 -2.52
C GLU A 114 3.04 25.30 -2.51
N GLY A 115 3.66 24.13 -2.29
CA GLY A 115 5.11 23.97 -2.18
C GLY A 115 5.65 24.21 -0.76
N TYR A 116 6.98 24.30 -0.64
CA TYR A 116 7.65 24.51 0.66
C TYR A 116 7.48 25.95 1.15
N SER A 117 6.60 26.15 2.13
CA SER A 117 6.37 27.44 2.79
C SER A 117 6.47 27.33 4.30
N TRP A 118 7.25 28.23 4.91
CA TRP A 118 7.39 28.31 6.37
C TRP A 118 6.07 28.57 7.09
N LYS A 119 5.12 29.23 6.43
CA LYS A 119 3.78 29.50 6.98
C LYS A 119 3.00 28.19 7.14
N ILE A 120 2.96 27.38 6.08
CA ILE A 120 2.23 26.10 6.05
C ILE A 120 2.82 25.09 7.04
N ILE A 121 4.15 25.03 7.16
CA ILE A 121 4.81 24.16 8.13
C ILE A 121 4.40 24.52 9.57
N LYS A 122 4.38 25.81 9.91
CA LYS A 122 3.95 26.27 11.24
C LYS A 122 2.48 25.97 11.51
N GLU A 123 1.61 26.17 10.51
CA GLU A 123 0.18 25.88 10.64
C GLU A 123 -0.12 24.39 10.80
N ASN A 124 0.68 23.50 10.22
CA ASN A 124 0.49 22.04 10.27
C ASN A 124 1.37 21.32 11.30
N PHE A 125 2.17 22.05 12.11
CA PHE A 125 3.08 21.42 13.07
C PHE A 125 2.35 20.75 14.26
N GLY A 126 1.17 21.28 14.62
CA GLY A 126 0.38 20.75 15.73
C GLY A 126 -0.55 19.60 15.30
N PRO A 127 -0.86 18.64 16.20
CA PRO A 127 -1.82 17.59 15.90
C PRO A 127 -3.23 18.19 15.75
N LYS A 128 -3.91 17.83 14.67
CA LYS A 128 -5.31 18.19 14.44
C LYS A 128 -6.11 16.93 14.18
N PHE A 129 -6.50 16.24 15.25
CA PHE A 129 -7.35 15.07 15.16
C PHE A 129 -8.76 15.46 14.70
N GLN A 130 -9.31 14.72 13.75
CA GLN A 130 -10.64 14.95 13.18
C GLN A 130 -11.52 13.74 13.46
N ASN A 131 -12.84 13.91 13.46
CA ASN A 131 -13.82 12.82 13.52
C ASN A 131 -13.69 11.90 14.76
N GLY A 132 -13.19 12.42 15.88
CA GLY A 132 -13.02 11.64 17.11
C GLY A 132 -11.80 10.71 17.09
N GLU A 133 -10.94 10.80 16.08
CA GLU A 133 -9.70 10.03 16.04
C GLU A 133 -8.75 10.45 17.15
N THR A 134 -8.00 9.49 17.70
CA THR A 134 -6.99 9.74 18.72
C THR A 134 -5.61 9.40 18.21
N PHE A 135 -4.57 9.80 18.95
CA PHE A 135 -3.20 9.40 18.66
C PHE A 135 -3.06 7.87 18.52
N GLN A 136 -3.71 7.09 19.40
CA GLN A 136 -3.63 5.62 19.32
C GLN A 136 -4.30 5.06 18.06
N SER A 137 -5.41 5.66 17.63
CA SER A 137 -6.10 5.23 16.40
C SER A 137 -5.23 5.48 15.16
N VAL A 138 -4.69 6.69 15.02
CA VAL A 138 -3.80 7.05 13.91
C VAL A 138 -2.52 6.20 13.94
N PHE A 139 -1.96 5.95 15.12
CA PHE A 139 -0.81 5.05 15.28
C PHE A 139 -1.13 3.62 14.83
N GLY A 140 -2.33 3.10 15.14
CA GLY A 140 -2.77 1.77 14.72
C GLY A 140 -2.84 1.61 13.19
N ILE A 141 -3.21 2.66 12.46
CA ILE A 141 -3.23 2.68 10.99
C ILE A 141 -1.80 2.75 10.42
N PHE A 142 -0.90 3.49 11.06
CA PHE A 142 0.49 3.64 10.61
C PHE A 142 1.36 2.41 10.95
N PHE A 143 1.02 1.67 12.01
CA PHE A 143 1.84 0.58 12.50
C PHE A 143 2.15 -0.49 11.44
N PRO A 144 1.19 -1.01 10.65
CA PRO A 144 1.47 -1.96 9.57
C PRO A 144 2.50 -1.48 8.56
N SER A 145 2.60 -0.16 8.30
CA SER A 145 3.56 0.41 7.35
C SER A 145 5.02 0.29 7.81
N VAL A 146 5.27 0.13 9.11
CA VAL A 146 6.62 -0.02 9.69
C VAL A 146 6.92 -1.50 9.98
N THR A 147 5.91 -2.37 9.95
CA THR A 147 6.11 -3.82 10.02
C THR A 147 6.71 -4.35 8.72
N GLY A 148 7.48 -5.45 8.80
CA GLY A 148 8.06 -6.10 7.62
C GLY A 148 9.56 -6.41 7.70
N ILE A 149 10.27 -5.93 8.73
CA ILE A 149 11.70 -6.20 8.95
C ILE A 149 11.99 -7.71 9.06
N LEU A 150 11.05 -8.47 9.64
CA LEU A 150 11.15 -9.92 9.80
C LEU A 150 11.10 -10.70 8.47
N ALA A 151 10.48 -10.14 7.41
CA ALA A 151 10.45 -10.80 6.10
C ALA A 151 11.84 -10.85 5.46
N GLY A 152 12.64 -9.79 5.62
CA GLY A 152 14.04 -9.76 5.16
C GLY A 152 14.94 -10.72 5.96
N ALA A 153 14.72 -10.82 7.27
CA ALA A 153 15.43 -11.79 8.11
C ALA A 153 15.11 -13.24 7.68
N ASN A 154 13.87 -13.54 7.31
CA ASN A 154 13.45 -14.89 6.91
C ASN A 154 14.10 -15.37 5.59
N MET A 155 14.44 -14.46 4.68
CA MET A 155 15.14 -14.80 3.42
C MET A 155 16.67 -14.78 3.55
N SER A 156 17.22 -14.31 4.68
CA SER A 156 18.66 -14.17 4.89
C SER A 156 19.41 -15.51 5.05
N GLY A 157 18.70 -16.59 5.41
CA GLY A 157 19.27 -17.93 5.52
C GLY A 157 19.63 -18.60 4.18
N ASN A 158 19.21 -18.01 3.05
CA ASN A 158 19.52 -18.50 1.70
C ASN A 158 20.61 -17.67 0.99
N LEU A 159 21.27 -16.77 1.72
CA LEU A 159 22.44 -16.01 1.25
C LEU A 159 23.71 -16.84 1.46
N LYS A 160 24.58 -16.86 0.45
CA LYS A 160 25.93 -17.42 0.53
C LYS A 160 26.93 -16.30 0.80
#